data_AF-A0A8J9YGU0-F1
#
_entry.id   AF-A0A8J9YGU0-F1
#
_cell.length_a   1.000
_cell.length_b   1.000
_cell.length_c   1.000
_cell.angle_alpha   90.00
_cell.angle_beta   90.00
_cell.angle_gamma   90.00
#
_symmetry.space_group_name_H-M   'P 1'
#
loop_
_entity.id
_entity.type
_entity.pdbx_description
1 polymer ?
#
loop_
_entity_poly.entity_id
_entity_poly.type
_entity_poly.pdbx_seq_one_letter_code
_entity_poly.pdbx_strand_id
1 'polypeptide(L)'
;MNPLISACHQANEWGETATYKWDPEDFEGVSLLKTFEFNFYIDTIDIKSDKAIILRKNEWIHEYDGKAFRTKYGRFPVGPAPTTKSVVMHYLTTEIFNCREIIQLIDSGIIPLEWRVMVAVPKEREFKEEDAICYGKMTPEMRAYQVVTEKNLADIIFRYIKHQSMTLTE
;
A
#
# COMPACT_ATOMS: atom_id res chain seq x y z
N MET A 1 10.50 19.52 23.72
CA MET A 1 11.21 20.03 22.52
C MET A 1 12.59 20.47 22.94
N ASN A 2 13.64 19.85 22.38
CA ASN A 2 15.04 20.16 22.67
C ASN A 2 15.36 21.64 22.31
N PRO A 3 15.96 22.44 23.24
CA PRO A 3 16.29 23.84 22.99
C PRO A 3 17.21 24.06 21.78
N LEU A 4 18.10 23.12 21.49
CA LEU A 4 19.01 23.18 20.35
C LEU A 4 18.23 23.09 19.03
N ILE A 5 17.24 22.18 18.94
CA ILE A 5 16.36 22.09 17.77
C ILE A 5 15.59 23.40 17.57
N SER A 6 15.08 24.01 18.66
CA SER A 6 14.36 25.28 18.56
C SER A 6 15.26 26.40 18.02
N ALA A 7 16.50 26.49 18.50
CA ALA A 7 17.48 27.46 18.01
C ALA A 7 17.83 27.22 16.53
N CYS A 8 18.10 25.97 16.12
CA CYS A 8 18.38 25.62 14.73
C CYS A 8 17.19 25.92 13.80
N HIS A 9 15.97 25.67 14.26
CA HIS A 9 14.76 25.99 13.50
C HIS A 9 14.60 27.51 13.30
N GLN A 10 14.83 28.32 14.34
CA GLN A 10 14.79 29.78 14.24
C GLN A 10 15.90 30.34 13.32
N ALA A 11 17.08 29.73 13.35
CA ALA A 11 18.19 30.08 12.47
C ALA A 11 18.02 29.57 11.03
N ASN A 12 17.08 28.64 10.78
CA ASN A 12 16.89 27.93 9.52
C ASN A 12 18.15 27.16 9.07
N GLU A 13 18.78 26.45 10.02
CA GLU A 13 20.04 25.72 9.82
C GLU A 13 19.95 24.27 10.30
N TRP A 14 20.80 23.39 9.74
CA TRP A 14 21.00 22.03 10.25
C TRP A 14 22.13 22.04 11.27
N GLY A 15 21.81 21.85 12.55
CA GLY A 15 22.76 22.01 13.67
C GLY A 15 23.65 20.81 13.98
N GLU A 16 23.71 19.79 13.12
CA GLU A 16 24.55 18.62 13.35
C GLU A 16 26.03 18.99 13.17
N THR A 17 26.86 18.56 14.12
CA THR A 17 28.31 18.83 14.11
C THR A 17 29.10 17.53 14.26
N ALA A 18 30.41 17.58 14.01
CA ALA A 18 31.28 16.41 14.22
C ALA A 18 31.26 15.91 15.68
N THR A 19 31.01 16.81 16.64
CA THR A 19 30.99 16.53 18.07
C THR A 19 29.60 16.21 18.62
N TYR A 20 28.55 16.67 17.94
CA TYR A 20 27.17 16.46 18.34
C TYR A 20 26.36 16.00 17.13
N LYS A 21 26.04 14.71 17.12
CA LYS A 21 25.14 14.12 16.14
C LYS A 21 23.74 14.12 16.72
N TRP A 22 22.74 14.31 15.87
CA TRP A 22 21.37 14.23 16.32
C TRP A 22 21.00 12.79 16.67
N ASP A 23 20.41 12.60 17.84
CA ASP A 23 19.78 11.35 18.22
C ASP A 23 18.26 11.43 18.02
N PRO A 24 17.56 10.32 17.73
CA PRO A 24 16.10 10.32 17.55
C PRO A 24 15.33 10.96 18.71
N GLU A 25 15.83 10.78 19.95
CA GLU A 25 15.28 11.34 21.18
C GLU A 25 15.32 12.87 21.19
N ASP A 26 16.25 13.50 20.46
CA ASP A 26 16.32 14.97 20.38
C ASP A 26 15.05 15.55 19.74
N PHE A 27 14.48 14.81 18.79
CA PHE A 27 13.26 15.18 18.07
C PHE A 27 11.99 14.83 18.84
N GLU A 28 12.08 14.35 20.09
CA GLU A 28 10.91 14.06 20.91
C GLU A 28 10.07 15.33 21.15
N GLY A 29 8.78 15.22 20.84
CA GLY A 29 7.83 16.33 20.90
C GLY A 29 7.95 17.34 19.76
N VAL A 30 8.71 17.04 18.70
CA VAL A 30 8.64 17.78 17.44
C VAL A 30 7.41 17.32 16.65
N SER A 31 6.54 18.26 16.31
CA SER A 31 5.41 18.03 15.41
C SER A 31 5.74 18.56 14.02
N LEU A 32 5.63 17.69 13.02
CA LEU A 32 5.84 18.08 11.63
C LEU A 32 4.57 18.70 11.06
N LEU A 33 4.73 19.78 10.29
CA LEU A 33 3.67 20.33 9.47
C LEU A 33 3.68 19.66 8.09
N LYS A 34 2.56 19.73 7.36
CA LYS A 34 2.50 19.22 5.99
C LYS A 34 3.50 19.96 5.11
N THR A 35 4.51 19.25 4.62
CA THR A 35 5.58 19.82 3.77
C THR A 35 5.38 19.51 2.28
N PHE A 36 4.77 18.37 1.96
CA PHE A 36 4.62 17.90 0.58
C PHE A 36 3.16 17.74 0.21
N GLU A 37 2.87 17.92 -1.08
CA GLU A 37 1.56 17.64 -1.65
C GLU A 37 1.48 16.18 -2.10
N PHE A 38 0.37 15.52 -1.73
CA PHE A 38 0.14 14.13 -2.08
C PHE A 38 -0.48 14.04 -3.48
N ASN A 39 0.14 13.28 -4.37
CA ASN A 39 -0.39 13.00 -5.68
C ASN A 39 -1.38 11.82 -5.62
N PHE A 40 -2.67 12.13 -5.78
CA PHE A 40 -3.75 11.14 -5.78
C PHE A 40 -3.94 10.46 -7.14
N TYR A 41 -3.25 10.94 -8.19
CA TYR A 41 -3.37 10.37 -9.52
C TYR A 41 -2.54 9.09 -9.61
N ILE A 42 -3.19 8.00 -10.03
CA ILE A 42 -2.47 6.79 -10.42
C ILE A 42 -2.30 6.81 -11.93
N ASP A 43 -1.06 6.64 -12.40
CA ASP A 43 -0.84 6.35 -13.80
C ASP A 43 -1.51 5.00 -14.12
N THR A 44 -2.47 5.02 -15.06
CA THR A 44 -3.14 3.79 -15.47
C THR A 44 -2.16 2.74 -15.97
N ILE A 45 -0.96 3.11 -16.44
CA ILE A 45 0.09 2.15 -16.83
C ILE A 45 0.57 1.33 -15.63
N ASP A 46 0.80 1.97 -14.47
CA ASP A 46 1.26 1.31 -13.25
C ASP A 46 0.19 0.33 -12.71
N ILE A 47 -1.09 0.69 -12.87
CA ILE A 47 -2.25 -0.17 -12.56
C ILE A 47 -2.42 -1.29 -13.60
N LYS A 48 -2.22 -1.00 -14.89
CA LYS A 48 -2.42 -1.94 -16.01
C LYS A 48 -1.33 -3.01 -16.09
N SER A 49 -0.30 -2.96 -15.23
CA SER A 49 0.52 -4.15 -15.01
C SER A 49 -0.41 -5.29 -14.59
N ASP A 50 -0.42 -6.39 -15.34
CA ASP A 50 -1.33 -7.53 -15.15
C ASP A 50 -1.02 -8.25 -13.84
N LYS A 51 -1.50 -7.65 -12.74
CA LYS A 51 -1.36 -8.16 -11.38
C LYS A 51 -2.73 -8.64 -10.94
N ALA A 52 -2.75 -9.78 -10.25
CA ALA A 52 -3.99 -10.32 -9.71
C ALA A 52 -4.46 -9.51 -8.50
N ILE A 53 -5.76 -9.19 -8.47
CA ILE A 53 -6.49 -8.72 -7.29
C ILE A 53 -7.33 -9.87 -6.74
N ILE A 54 -7.78 -9.71 -5.50
CA ILE A 54 -8.77 -10.61 -4.90
C ILE A 54 -10.11 -9.90 -4.77
N LEU A 55 -11.16 -10.70 -4.62
CA LEU A 55 -12.49 -10.18 -4.30
C LEU A 55 -12.52 -9.54 -2.91
N ARG A 56 -13.52 -8.67 -2.70
CA ARG A 56 -13.83 -8.12 -1.38
C ARG A 56 -14.30 -9.22 -0.42
N LYS A 57 -14.22 -8.94 0.88
CA LYS A 57 -14.54 -9.93 1.93
C LYS A 57 -15.97 -10.47 1.87
N ASN A 58 -16.95 -9.64 1.48
CA ASN A 58 -18.35 -10.06 1.31
C ASN A 58 -18.55 -11.00 0.10
N GLU A 59 -17.66 -10.95 -0.89
CA GLU A 59 -17.65 -11.78 -2.10
C GLU A 59 -16.69 -12.98 -1.98
N TRP A 60 -16.00 -13.10 -0.84
CA TRP A 60 -14.92 -14.07 -0.59
C TRP A 60 -15.28 -15.52 -0.88
N ILE A 61 -16.57 -15.87 -0.73
CA ILE A 61 -17.10 -17.21 -1.02
C ILE A 61 -16.89 -17.63 -2.48
N HIS A 62 -16.67 -16.67 -3.38
CA HIS A 62 -16.43 -16.87 -4.80
C HIS A 62 -14.94 -16.80 -5.19
N GLU A 63 -14.02 -16.66 -4.24
CA GLU A 63 -12.58 -16.60 -4.53
C GLU A 63 -12.06 -17.94 -5.07
N TYR A 64 -12.60 -19.05 -4.58
CA TYR A 64 -12.20 -20.40 -4.94
C TYR A 64 -13.20 -21.07 -5.91
N ASP A 65 -12.79 -22.23 -6.46
CA ASP A 65 -13.61 -23.00 -7.38
C ASP A 65 -14.93 -23.46 -6.74
N GLY A 66 -16.04 -23.13 -7.42
CA GLY A 66 -17.38 -23.44 -6.94
C GLY A 66 -17.73 -24.93 -6.97
N LYS A 67 -17.08 -25.73 -7.85
CA LYS A 67 -17.28 -27.18 -7.87
C LYS A 67 -16.58 -27.83 -6.68
N ALA A 68 -15.36 -27.41 -6.35
CA ALA A 68 -14.65 -27.84 -5.16
C ALA A 68 -15.44 -27.51 -3.88
N PHE A 69 -16.05 -26.32 -3.83
CA PHE A 69 -16.96 -25.94 -2.74
C PHE A 69 -18.15 -26.90 -2.65
N ARG A 70 -18.81 -27.21 -3.78
CA ARG A 70 -19.92 -28.17 -3.83
C ARG A 70 -19.51 -29.56 -3.39
N THR A 71 -18.36 -30.06 -3.82
CA THR A 71 -17.84 -31.38 -3.42
C THR A 71 -17.63 -31.43 -1.91
N LYS A 72 -17.11 -30.35 -1.30
CA LYS A 72 -16.83 -30.31 0.13
C LYS A 72 -18.07 -30.10 1.01
N TYR A 73 -19.03 -29.28 0.57
CA TYR A 73 -20.16 -28.83 1.41
C TYR A 73 -21.55 -29.26 0.91
N GLY A 74 -21.63 -30.02 -0.20
CA GLY A 74 -22.89 -30.53 -0.75
C GLY A 74 -23.80 -29.49 -1.41
N ARG A 75 -23.38 -28.22 -1.48
CA ARG A 75 -24.15 -27.10 -2.04
C ARG A 75 -23.26 -26.11 -2.78
N PHE A 76 -23.83 -25.32 -3.67
CA PHE A 76 -23.10 -24.21 -4.29
C PHE A 76 -22.89 -23.05 -3.30
N PRO A 77 -21.82 -22.25 -3.49
CA PRO A 77 -21.61 -21.05 -2.68
C PRO A 77 -22.78 -20.07 -2.87
N VAL A 78 -23.27 -19.51 -1.77
CA VAL A 78 -24.35 -18.51 -1.75
C VAL A 78 -23.75 -17.22 -1.21
N GLY A 79 -23.84 -16.15 -2.01
CA GLY A 79 -23.25 -14.85 -1.70
C GLY A 79 -23.63 -13.81 -2.75
N PRO A 80 -23.21 -12.55 -2.56
CA PRO A 80 -23.33 -11.53 -3.60
C PRO A 80 -22.55 -11.96 -4.84
N ALA A 81 -23.04 -11.60 -6.03
CA ALA A 81 -22.36 -11.92 -7.27
C ALA A 81 -20.91 -11.40 -7.24
N PRO A 82 -19.91 -12.21 -7.63
CA PRO A 82 -18.52 -11.79 -7.57
C PRO A 82 -18.28 -10.64 -8.54
N THR A 83 -17.48 -9.67 -8.11
CA THR A 83 -16.85 -8.74 -9.03
C THR A 83 -15.74 -9.44 -9.83
N THR A 84 -15.03 -8.70 -10.69
CA THR A 84 -13.91 -9.23 -11.47
C THR A 84 -12.63 -9.37 -10.63
N LYS A 85 -11.87 -10.45 -10.87
CA LYS A 85 -10.56 -10.74 -10.26
C LYS A 85 -9.36 -10.24 -11.09
N SER A 86 -9.61 -9.62 -12.24
CA SER A 86 -8.57 -8.99 -13.07
C SER A 86 -8.58 -7.49 -12.81
N VAL A 87 -7.42 -6.91 -12.48
CA VAL A 87 -7.23 -5.46 -12.32
C VAL A 87 -7.69 -4.75 -13.58
N VAL A 88 -7.22 -5.18 -14.75
CA VAL A 88 -7.58 -4.54 -16.03
C VAL A 88 -9.09 -4.54 -16.24
N MET A 89 -9.76 -5.68 -16.06
CA MET A 89 -11.22 -5.74 -16.20
C MET A 89 -11.92 -4.87 -15.15
N HIS A 90 -11.42 -4.85 -13.92
CA HIS A 90 -11.99 -4.04 -12.85
C HIS A 90 -11.96 -2.55 -13.20
N TYR A 91 -10.83 -2.07 -13.72
CA TYR A 91 -10.66 -0.68 -14.13
C TYR A 91 -11.39 -0.32 -15.42
N LEU A 92 -11.66 -1.29 -16.32
CA LEU A 92 -12.44 -1.07 -17.54
C LEU A 92 -13.95 -1.04 -17.29
N THR A 93 -14.45 -1.80 -16.31
CA THR A 93 -15.89 -1.94 -16.07
C THR A 93 -16.42 -1.08 -14.93
N THR A 94 -15.55 -0.54 -14.08
CA THR A 94 -15.94 0.29 -12.94
C THR A 94 -15.72 1.76 -13.29
N GLU A 95 -16.66 2.63 -12.90
CA GLU A 95 -16.44 4.08 -12.92
C GLU A 95 -15.14 4.41 -12.17
N ILE A 96 -14.40 5.38 -12.72
CA ILE A 96 -13.04 5.78 -12.34
C ILE A 96 -12.74 5.56 -10.85
N PHE A 97 -11.70 4.78 -10.54
CA PHE A 97 -11.23 4.54 -9.19
C PHE A 97 -10.90 5.86 -8.48
N ASN A 98 -11.72 6.26 -7.50
CA ASN A 98 -11.49 7.47 -6.75
C ASN A 98 -10.45 7.25 -5.64
N CYS A 99 -9.18 7.33 -6.02
CA CYS A 99 -8.05 7.14 -5.12
C CYS A 99 -8.06 8.17 -3.98
N ARG A 100 -8.54 9.39 -4.24
CA ARG A 100 -8.67 10.42 -3.21
C ARG A 100 -9.60 9.98 -2.09
N GLU A 101 -10.77 9.44 -2.42
CA GLU A 101 -11.71 8.94 -1.40
C GLU A 101 -11.11 7.78 -0.60
N ILE A 102 -10.43 6.84 -1.27
CA ILE A 102 -9.77 5.71 -0.59
C ILE A 102 -8.71 6.20 0.40
N ILE A 103 -7.83 7.11 -0.03
CA ILE A 103 -6.79 7.68 0.84
C ILE A 103 -7.42 8.43 2.01
N GLN A 104 -8.40 9.30 1.75
CA GLN A 104 -9.06 10.10 2.80
C GLN A 104 -9.77 9.22 3.84
N LEU A 105 -10.39 8.12 3.41
CA LEU A 105 -11.05 7.20 4.31
C LEU A 105 -10.03 6.50 5.22
N ILE A 106 -8.93 6.01 4.65
CA ILE A 106 -7.86 5.34 5.41
C ILE A 106 -7.15 6.32 6.35
N ASP A 107 -6.88 7.55 5.89
CA ASP A 107 -6.27 8.63 6.70
C ASP A 107 -7.15 9.03 7.89
N SER A 108 -8.48 8.93 7.76
CA SER A 108 -9.41 9.09 8.88
C SER A 108 -9.40 7.93 9.90
N GLY A 109 -8.56 6.92 9.68
CA GLY A 109 -8.47 5.71 10.52
C GLY A 109 -9.52 4.66 10.20
N ILE A 110 -10.24 4.80 9.08
CA ILE A 110 -11.35 3.92 8.70
C ILE A 110 -10.91 3.04 7.52
N ILE A 111 -10.87 1.72 7.75
CA ILE A 111 -10.76 0.73 6.68
C ILE A 111 -12.07 -0.06 6.64
N PRO A 112 -12.90 0.05 5.58
CA PRO A 112 -14.10 -0.76 5.41
C PRO A 112 -13.85 -2.26 5.58
N LEU A 113 -14.79 -2.97 6.20
CA LEU A 113 -14.63 -4.39 6.54
C LEU A 113 -14.44 -5.27 5.30
N GLU A 114 -15.08 -4.89 4.20
CA GLU A 114 -15.01 -5.52 2.89
C GLU A 114 -13.59 -5.45 2.26
N TRP A 115 -12.78 -4.46 2.65
CA TRP A 115 -11.39 -4.31 2.18
C TRP A 115 -10.39 -5.07 3.04
N ARG A 116 -10.79 -5.51 4.24
CA ARG A 116 -9.93 -6.20 5.23
C ARG A 116 -9.77 -7.69 4.90
N VAL A 117 -9.23 -7.99 3.73
CA VAL A 117 -8.91 -9.34 3.29
C VAL A 117 -7.65 -9.31 2.42
N MET A 118 -6.81 -10.33 2.56
CA MET A 118 -5.62 -10.52 1.74
C MET A 118 -5.36 -12.02 1.54
N VAL A 119 -4.69 -12.35 0.43
CA VAL A 119 -4.25 -13.72 0.14
C VAL A 119 -2.75 -13.75 0.01
N ALA A 120 -2.11 -14.58 0.83
CA ALA A 120 -0.73 -14.97 0.62
C ALA A 120 -0.68 -16.05 -0.46
N VAL A 121 0.14 -15.81 -1.49
CA VAL A 121 0.43 -16.79 -2.53
C VAL A 121 1.92 -17.10 -2.49
N PRO A 122 2.33 -18.38 -2.37
CA PRO A 122 3.73 -18.76 -2.43
C PRO A 122 4.37 -18.26 -3.72
N LYS A 123 5.53 -17.61 -3.59
CA LYS A 123 6.27 -17.13 -4.74
C LYS A 123 6.96 -18.32 -5.41
N GLU A 124 6.78 -18.42 -6.72
CA GLU A 124 7.42 -19.46 -7.52
C GLU A 124 8.94 -19.25 -7.60
N ARG A 125 9.68 -20.33 -7.82
CA ARG A 125 11.15 -20.34 -8.01
C ARG A 125 11.96 -19.84 -6.81
N GLU A 126 11.38 -19.90 -5.61
CA GLU A 126 12.15 -19.79 -4.37
C GLU A 126 12.76 -21.17 -4.03
N PHE A 127 14.06 -21.22 -3.72
CA PHE A 127 14.79 -22.45 -3.37
C PHE A 127 14.58 -22.87 -1.90
N LYS A 128 13.58 -22.32 -1.22
CA LYS A 128 13.29 -22.57 0.19
C LYS A 128 11.96 -23.29 0.30
N GLU A 129 11.97 -24.50 0.86
CA GLU A 129 10.75 -25.33 1.00
C GLU A 129 9.93 -24.95 2.24
N GLU A 130 10.56 -24.65 3.37
CA GLU A 130 9.86 -24.39 4.65
C GLU A 130 9.56 -22.91 4.90
N ASP A 131 10.29 -22.00 4.24
CA ASP A 131 10.19 -20.54 4.40
C ASP A 131 10.00 -19.80 3.06
N ALA A 132 9.17 -20.38 2.17
CA ALA A 132 8.89 -19.76 0.88
C ALA A 132 8.24 -18.38 1.08
N ILE A 133 8.89 -17.35 0.52
CA ILE A 133 8.36 -15.99 0.54
C ILE A 133 7.01 -16.00 -0.18
N CYS A 134 5.98 -15.50 0.48
CA CYS A 134 4.68 -15.29 -0.15
C CYS A 134 4.56 -13.85 -0.64
N TYR A 135 3.90 -13.65 -1.78
CA TYR A 135 3.41 -12.33 -2.17
C TYR A 135 1.94 -12.17 -1.76
N GLY A 136 1.56 -10.96 -1.36
CA GLY A 136 0.19 -10.65 -0.97
C GLY A 136 -0.64 -10.17 -2.17
N LYS A 137 -1.81 -10.75 -2.38
CA LYS A 137 -2.87 -10.19 -3.21
C LYS A 137 -3.89 -9.49 -2.30
N MET A 138 -4.35 -8.32 -2.74
CA MET A 138 -5.26 -7.45 -1.98
C MET A 138 -6.48 -7.09 -2.81
N THR A 139 -7.50 -6.52 -2.15
CA THR A 139 -8.65 -5.96 -2.86
C THR A 139 -8.22 -4.78 -3.76
N PRO A 140 -9.01 -4.43 -4.77
CA PRO A 140 -8.73 -3.30 -5.66
C PRO A 140 -8.39 -1.99 -4.94
N GLU A 141 -9.11 -1.67 -3.87
CA GLU A 141 -8.94 -0.43 -3.09
C GLU A 141 -7.64 -0.44 -2.30
N MET A 142 -7.35 -1.54 -1.62
CA MET A 142 -6.10 -1.68 -0.87
C MET A 142 -4.90 -1.72 -1.82
N ARG A 143 -5.06 -2.27 -3.02
CA ARG A 143 -4.03 -2.22 -4.05
C ARG A 143 -3.83 -0.80 -4.59
N ALA A 144 -4.91 -0.04 -4.83
CA ALA A 144 -4.82 1.36 -5.21
C ALA A 144 -4.11 2.17 -4.12
N TYR A 145 -4.51 2.02 -2.85
CA TYR A 145 -3.84 2.64 -1.70
C TYR A 145 -2.34 2.35 -1.69
N GLN A 146 -1.95 1.09 -1.82
CA GLN A 146 -0.54 0.68 -1.85
C GLN A 146 0.22 1.37 -2.99
N VAL A 147 -0.29 1.29 -4.22
CA VAL A 147 0.39 1.84 -5.41
C VAL A 147 0.55 3.35 -5.32
N VAL A 148 -0.50 4.07 -4.92
CA VAL A 148 -0.44 5.54 -4.79
C VAL A 148 0.58 5.93 -3.73
N THR A 149 0.55 5.26 -2.58
CA THR A 149 1.44 5.57 -1.46
C THR A 149 2.89 5.27 -1.80
N GLU A 150 3.16 4.11 -2.41
CA GLU A 150 4.50 3.74 -2.89
C GLU A 150 5.05 4.75 -3.91
N LYS A 151 4.21 5.21 -4.86
CA LYS A 151 4.62 6.22 -5.85
C LYS A 151 4.99 7.55 -5.20
N ASN A 152 4.17 8.02 -4.25
CA ASN A 152 4.47 9.25 -3.50
C ASN A 152 5.75 9.14 -2.68
N LEU A 153 6.01 8.00 -2.05
CA LEU A 153 7.26 7.75 -1.33
C LEU A 153 8.48 7.76 -2.27
N ALA A 154 8.36 7.11 -3.43
CA ALA A 154 9.41 7.07 -4.43
C ALA A 154 9.74 8.45 -5.00
N ASP A 155 8.72 9.19 -5.41
CA ASP A 155 8.89 10.50 -6.06
C ASP A 155 9.35 11.59 -5.09
N ILE A 156 8.95 11.50 -3.81
CA ILE A 156 9.12 12.60 -2.84
C ILE A 156 10.17 12.28 -1.79
N ILE A 157 10.13 11.11 -1.16
CA ILE A 157 10.88 10.80 0.07
C ILE A 157 12.21 10.11 -0.24
N PHE A 158 12.24 9.16 -1.17
CA PHE A 158 13.42 8.30 -1.37
C PHE A 158 14.68 9.05 -1.81
N ARG A 159 14.55 10.21 -2.48
CA ARG A 159 15.68 11.10 -2.79
C ARG A 159 16.47 11.59 -1.58
N TYR A 160 15.87 11.59 -0.39
CA TYR A 160 16.53 11.97 0.86
C TYR A 160 17.22 10.79 1.56
N ILE A 161 17.02 9.56 1.09
CA ILE A 161 17.55 8.32 1.68
C ILE A 161 18.70 7.79 0.81
N LYS A 162 19.94 8.12 1.19
CA LYS A 162 21.14 7.82 0.37
C LYS A 162 21.40 6.34 0.09
N HIS A 163 20.92 5.43 0.93
CA HIS A 163 21.19 4.00 0.83
C HIS A 163 20.03 3.20 0.20
N GLN A 164 19.05 3.88 -0.40
CA GLN A 164 17.94 3.23 -1.07
C GLN A 164 18.27 2.96 -2.54
N SER A 165 18.00 1.73 -3.02
CA SER A 165 18.25 1.34 -4.41
C SER A 165 17.02 1.36 -5.31
N MET A 166 15.82 1.48 -4.74
CA MET A 166 14.55 1.32 -5.47
C MET A 166 14.33 2.29 -6.65
N THR A 167 15.00 3.44 -6.66
CA THR A 167 14.86 4.48 -7.70
C THR A 167 16.18 4.75 -8.42
N LEU A 168 17.21 3.93 -8.20
CA LEU A 168 18.49 4.06 -8.90
C LEU A 168 18.33 3.54 -10.32
N THR A 169 18.70 4.35 -11.30
CA THR A 169 18.95 3.91 -12.67
C THR A 169 20.42 3.53 -12.81
N GLU A 170 20.73 2.52 -13.61
CA GLU A 170 22.12 2.12 -13.95
C GLU A 170 22.92 3.25 -14.62
#